data_AF-A0A1S7Q369-F1
#
_entry.id   AF-A0A1S7Q369-F1
#
_cell.length_a   1.000
_cell.length_b   1.000
_cell.length_c   1.000
_cell.angle_alpha   90.00
_cell.angle_beta   90.00
_cell.angle_gamma   90.00
#
_symmetry.space_group_name_H-M   'P 1'
#
loop_
_entity.id
_entity.type
_entity.pdbx_description
1 polymer ?
#
loop_
_entity_poly.entity_id
_entity_poly.type
_entity_poly.pdbx_seq_one_letter_code
_entity_poly.pdbx_strand_id
1 'polypeptide(L)'
;MTDAIFLSAGVPDPRRGPEYAKTADTVAIAAAVSALVHVALGRRLLVWGGQPAITPMIWVVAEGLGVDYGRWVRLYQSKHFKDEFPEDNKRFSNVEYIEDLGDRERSLLLMRERMFSDYNFTAAVFIGGMKGIIDEFELLEKMQPTAIKIPVMSAGGATLDLAQRIGTVSTDLATNMDYIALFHRHLGISVKENRYQTPEAQPASIVDRLWRQ
;
A
#
# COMPACT_ATOMS: atom_id res chain seq x y z
N MET A 1 6.99 5.52 -17.87
CA MET A 1 6.19 4.52 -17.15
C MET A 1 6.10 4.98 -15.72
N THR A 2 4.90 4.99 -15.14
CA THR A 2 4.72 5.44 -13.76
C THR A 2 5.04 4.26 -12.85
N ASP A 3 6.15 4.34 -12.14
CA ASP A 3 6.56 3.35 -11.15
C ASP A 3 5.54 3.37 -9.99
N ALA A 4 4.66 2.37 -9.96
CA ALA A 4 3.64 2.25 -8.93
C ALA A 4 4.16 1.48 -7.72
N ILE A 5 3.65 1.84 -6.54
CA ILE A 5 3.84 1.12 -5.29
C ILE A 5 2.51 0.47 -4.92
N PHE A 6 2.54 -0.84 -4.72
CA PHE A 6 1.41 -1.57 -4.16
C PHE A 6 1.45 -1.49 -2.64
N LEU A 7 0.30 -1.22 -2.02
CA LEU A 7 0.11 -1.29 -0.57
C LEU A 7 -0.90 -2.38 -0.23
N SER A 8 -0.44 -3.34 0.55
CA SER A 8 -1.28 -4.32 1.24
C SER A 8 -1.20 -4.05 2.73
N ALA A 9 -2.31 -3.57 3.31
CA ALA A 9 -2.32 -3.22 4.72
C ALA A 9 -3.67 -3.54 5.36
N GLY A 10 -3.65 -3.82 6.65
CA GLY A 10 -4.87 -4.01 7.42
C GLY A 10 -4.62 -3.97 8.91
N VAL A 11 -5.68 -3.70 9.66
CA VAL A 11 -5.69 -3.85 11.12
C VAL A 11 -6.39 -5.17 11.44
N PRO A 12 -5.72 -6.14 12.10
CA PRO A 12 -6.35 -7.41 12.45
C PRO A 12 -7.54 -7.24 13.39
N ASP A 13 -8.63 -7.93 13.09
CA ASP A 13 -9.78 -8.04 13.99
C ASP A 13 -9.52 -9.18 14.99
N PRO A 14 -9.43 -8.91 16.31
CA PRO A 14 -9.18 -9.94 17.32
C PRO A 14 -10.21 -11.08 17.33
N ARG A 15 -11.42 -10.87 16.81
CA ARG A 15 -12.47 -11.90 16.71
C ARG A 15 -12.27 -12.82 15.51
N ARG A 16 -11.65 -12.33 14.44
CA ARG A 16 -11.51 -13.03 13.15
C ARG A 16 -10.12 -13.59 12.90
N GLY A 17 -9.09 -13.00 13.51
CA GLY A 17 -7.69 -13.43 13.40
C GLY A 17 -6.94 -13.16 14.71
N PRO A 18 -7.29 -13.83 15.82
CA PRO A 18 -6.67 -13.61 17.12
C PRO A 18 -5.16 -13.82 17.12
N GLU A 19 -4.65 -14.74 16.31
CA GLU A 19 -3.22 -15.01 16.12
C GLU A 19 -2.47 -13.81 15.54
N TYR A 20 -3.07 -13.10 14.59
CA TYR A 20 -2.51 -11.88 13.99
C TYR A 20 -2.68 -10.68 14.93
N ALA A 21 -3.84 -10.58 15.58
CA ALA A 21 -4.12 -9.49 16.51
C ALA A 21 -3.20 -9.51 17.75
N LYS A 22 -2.73 -10.69 18.17
CA LYS A 22 -1.84 -10.83 19.33
C LYS A 22 -0.51 -10.10 19.17
N THR A 23 0.00 -10.02 17.94
CA THR A 23 1.30 -9.40 17.64
C THR A 23 1.17 -8.04 16.96
N ALA A 24 0.01 -7.72 16.41
CA ALA A 24 -0.22 -6.48 15.70
C ALA A 24 -0.15 -5.27 16.63
N ASP A 25 0.64 -4.28 16.23
CA ASP A 25 0.67 -2.97 16.86
C ASP A 25 -0.10 -1.99 15.98
N THR A 26 -1.33 -1.67 16.39
CA THR A 26 -2.21 -0.76 15.64
C THR A 26 -1.64 0.65 15.47
N VAL A 27 -0.84 1.12 16.43
CA VAL A 27 -0.17 2.43 16.36
C VAL A 27 0.95 2.37 15.33
N ALA A 28 1.74 1.30 15.34
CA ALA A 28 2.78 1.05 14.34
C ALA A 28 2.19 0.90 12.93
N ILE A 29 1.06 0.20 12.77
CA ILE A 29 0.36 0.06 11.48
C ILE A 29 -0.04 1.44 10.95
N ALA A 30 -0.72 2.24 11.77
CA ALA A 30 -1.17 3.58 11.37
C ALA A 30 0.02 4.51 11.03
N ALA A 31 1.08 4.47 11.84
CA ALA A 31 2.29 5.25 11.61
C ALA A 31 3.02 4.83 10.32
N ALA A 32 3.13 3.53 10.06
CA ALA A 32 3.75 3.01 8.85
C ALA A 32 2.93 3.35 7.59
N VAL A 33 1.61 3.18 7.62
CA VAL A 33 0.74 3.59 6.51
C VAL A 33 0.88 5.10 6.25
N SER A 34 0.84 5.91 7.30
CA SER A 34 0.99 7.36 7.19
C SER A 34 2.35 7.76 6.60
N ALA A 35 3.42 7.12 7.07
CA ALA A 35 4.77 7.36 6.57
C ALA A 35 4.93 6.94 5.10
N LEU A 36 4.34 5.82 4.68
CA LEU A 36 4.35 5.39 3.29
C LEU A 36 3.66 6.42 2.39
N VAL A 37 2.46 6.85 2.78
CA VAL A 37 1.70 7.88 2.06
C VAL A 37 2.50 9.17 1.97
N HIS A 38 3.09 9.59 3.09
CA HIS A 38 3.99 10.74 3.13
C HIS A 38 5.16 10.54 2.16
N VAL A 39 5.88 9.43 2.16
CA VAL A 39 7.07 9.28 1.30
C VAL A 39 6.69 9.16 -0.19
N ALA A 40 5.63 8.44 -0.50
CA ALA A 40 5.24 8.09 -1.87
C ALA A 40 4.48 9.22 -2.61
N LEU A 41 3.49 9.86 -1.98
CA LEU A 41 2.59 10.76 -2.71
C LEU A 41 3.31 11.97 -3.33
N GLY A 42 2.94 12.32 -4.56
CA GLY A 42 3.65 13.35 -5.33
C GLY A 42 4.97 12.87 -5.95
N ARG A 43 5.38 11.61 -5.72
CA ARG A 43 6.60 11.01 -6.28
C ARG A 43 6.32 9.70 -6.99
N ARG A 44 5.48 8.83 -6.43
CA ARG A 44 5.11 7.54 -7.01
C ARG A 44 3.60 7.35 -6.89
N LEU A 45 3.02 6.60 -7.83
CA LEU A 45 1.61 6.24 -7.78
C LEU A 45 1.41 5.20 -6.66
N LEU A 46 0.42 5.39 -5.80
CA LEU A 46 0.08 4.43 -4.74
C LEU A 46 -1.20 3.68 -5.14
N VAL A 47 -1.15 2.35 -5.10
CA VAL A 47 -2.27 1.46 -5.47
C VAL A 47 -2.57 0.48 -4.34
N TRP A 48 -3.84 0.32 -3.97
CA TRP A 48 -4.25 -0.67 -2.96
C TRP A 48 -5.72 -1.11 -3.15
N GLY A 49 -6.10 -2.18 -2.45
CA GLY A 49 -7.49 -2.60 -2.30
C GLY A 49 -8.16 -1.94 -1.09
N GLY A 50 -9.44 -1.55 -1.21
CA GLY A 50 -10.15 -0.74 -0.22
C GLY A 50 -10.49 -1.45 1.09
N GLN A 51 -9.46 -1.63 1.91
CA GLN A 51 -9.58 -2.08 3.29
C GLN A 51 -10.17 -0.92 4.13
N PRO A 52 -11.26 -1.15 4.90
CA PRO A 52 -12.00 -0.07 5.56
C PRO A 52 -11.23 0.75 6.61
N ALA A 53 -10.24 0.15 7.28
CA ALA A 53 -9.43 0.83 8.29
C ALA A 53 -8.26 1.62 7.68
N ILE A 54 -7.72 1.19 6.54
CA ILE A 54 -6.57 1.84 5.88
C ILE A 54 -6.99 3.06 5.07
N THR A 55 -8.12 2.97 4.37
CA THR A 55 -8.56 4.02 3.44
C THR A 55 -8.72 5.40 4.11
N PRO A 56 -9.34 5.53 5.29
CA PRO A 56 -9.42 6.81 5.99
C PRO A 56 -8.05 7.37 6.41
N MET A 57 -7.10 6.51 6.80
CA MET A 57 -5.75 6.93 7.22
C MET A 57 -4.98 7.57 6.05
N ILE A 58 -5.10 6.99 4.85
CA ILE A 58 -4.44 7.53 3.65
C ILE A 58 -5.00 8.91 3.33
N TRP A 59 -6.33 9.09 3.42
CA TRP A 59 -6.97 10.37 3.15
C TRP A 59 -6.43 11.49 4.04
N VAL A 60 -6.40 11.28 5.36
CA VAL A 60 -5.97 12.29 6.34
C VAL A 60 -4.55 12.80 6.05
N VAL A 61 -3.64 11.87 5.69
CA VAL A 61 -2.25 12.25 5.38
C VAL A 61 -2.16 12.95 4.04
N ALA A 62 -2.92 12.50 3.04
CA ALA A 62 -2.93 13.11 1.72
C ALA A 62 -3.41 14.57 1.72
N GLU A 63 -4.46 14.87 2.48
CA GLU A 63 -5.03 16.22 2.60
C GLU A 63 -3.98 17.24 3.07
N GLY A 64 -3.07 16.84 3.96
CA GLY A 64 -2.00 17.71 4.46
C GLY A 64 -0.82 17.94 3.51
N LEU A 65 -0.71 17.21 2.38
CA LEU A 65 0.46 17.25 1.50
C LEU A 65 0.34 18.25 0.34
N GLY A 66 -0.85 18.81 0.10
CA GLY A 66 -1.07 19.82 -0.94
C GLY A 66 -0.75 19.34 -2.37
N VAL A 67 -0.86 18.04 -2.64
CA VAL A 67 -0.77 17.45 -3.98
C VAL A 67 -2.17 17.11 -4.50
N ASP A 68 -2.34 16.99 -5.83
CA ASP A 68 -3.59 16.47 -6.39
C ASP A 68 -3.67 14.96 -6.12
N TYR A 69 -4.17 14.65 -4.92
CA TYR A 69 -4.24 13.31 -4.37
C TYR A 69 -4.89 12.32 -5.34
N GLY A 70 -6.02 12.71 -5.95
CA GLY A 70 -6.74 11.89 -6.91
C GLY A 70 -5.83 11.45 -8.07
N ARG A 71 -4.89 12.28 -8.50
CA ARG A 71 -3.97 11.89 -9.58
C ARG A 71 -2.92 10.86 -9.14
N TRP A 72 -2.58 10.82 -7.86
CA TRP A 72 -1.51 9.99 -7.30
C TRP A 72 -1.95 8.67 -6.66
N VAL A 73 -3.26 8.41 -6.57
CA VAL A 73 -3.79 7.18 -5.99
C VAL A 73 -4.72 6.39 -6.91
N ARG A 74 -4.73 5.07 -6.72
CA ARG A 74 -5.71 4.16 -7.32
C ARG A 74 -6.23 3.21 -6.25
N LEU A 75 -7.54 3.26 -6.03
CA LEU A 75 -8.23 2.42 -5.06
C LEU A 75 -9.04 1.36 -5.80
N TYR A 76 -8.77 0.09 -5.57
CA TYR A 76 -9.60 -1.00 -6.09
C TYR A 76 -10.60 -1.47 -5.05
N GLN A 77 -11.85 -1.62 -5.45
CA GLN A 77 -12.91 -2.05 -4.56
C GLN A 77 -13.84 -3.06 -5.24
N SER A 78 -13.98 -4.24 -4.67
CA SER A 78 -14.97 -5.22 -5.16
C SER A 78 -16.39 -4.78 -4.77
N LYS A 79 -17.31 -4.79 -5.75
CA LYS A 79 -18.75 -4.53 -5.57
C LYS A 79 -19.43 -5.53 -4.62
N HIS A 80 -18.80 -6.65 -4.33
CA HIS A 80 -19.25 -7.59 -3.31
C HIS A 80 -19.41 -6.93 -1.93
N PHE A 81 -18.59 -5.93 -1.64
CA PHE A 81 -18.59 -5.24 -0.34
C PHE A 81 -19.31 -3.88 -0.39
N LYS A 82 -20.23 -3.68 -1.34
CA LYS A 82 -20.87 -2.36 -1.58
C LYS A 82 -21.49 -1.74 -0.35
N ASP A 83 -22.05 -2.56 0.52
CA ASP A 83 -22.69 -2.13 1.76
C ASP A 83 -21.69 -1.82 2.90
N GLU A 84 -20.43 -2.22 2.73
CA GLU A 84 -19.31 -1.98 3.66
C GLU A 84 -18.36 -0.88 3.17
N PHE A 85 -18.67 -0.20 2.07
CA PHE A 85 -17.81 0.84 1.52
C PHE A 85 -17.67 2.00 2.51
N PRO A 86 -16.42 2.39 2.85
CA PRO A 86 -16.20 3.59 3.64
C PRO A 86 -16.86 4.81 2.98
N GLU A 87 -17.50 5.67 3.77
CA GLU A 87 -18.03 6.94 3.26
C GLU A 87 -16.93 7.77 2.59
N ASP A 88 -15.70 7.63 3.10
CA ASP A 88 -14.51 8.27 2.56
C ASP A 88 -14.22 7.88 1.11
N ASN A 89 -14.67 6.72 0.60
CA ASN A 89 -14.49 6.33 -0.81
C ASN A 89 -15.03 7.40 -1.78
N LYS A 90 -16.04 8.18 -1.39
CA LYS A 90 -16.58 9.30 -2.18
C LYS A 90 -15.57 10.43 -2.38
N ARG A 91 -14.58 10.54 -1.50
CA ARG A 91 -13.50 11.54 -1.55
C ARG A 91 -12.39 11.12 -2.52
N PHE A 92 -12.33 9.85 -2.89
CA PHE A 92 -11.37 9.32 -3.85
C PHE A 92 -12.01 9.44 -5.23
N SER A 93 -11.52 10.38 -6.03
CA SER A 93 -12.03 10.61 -7.39
C SER A 93 -11.81 9.43 -8.36
N ASN A 94 -11.02 8.42 -7.98
CA ASN A 94 -10.61 7.32 -8.84
C ASN A 94 -10.52 6.01 -8.06
N VAL A 95 -11.70 5.62 -7.57
CA VAL A 95 -12.01 4.25 -7.15
C VAL A 95 -12.39 3.43 -8.38
N GLU A 96 -11.73 2.31 -8.58
CA GLU A 96 -12.08 1.30 -9.57
C GLU A 96 -12.93 0.20 -8.93
N TYR A 97 -14.20 0.16 -9.32
CA TYR A 97 -15.16 -0.81 -8.82
C TYR A 97 -15.18 -2.07 -9.68
N ILE A 98 -14.75 -3.19 -9.10
CA ILE A 98 -14.71 -4.49 -9.78
C ILE A 98 -15.98 -5.28 -9.51
N GLU A 99 -16.48 -6.01 -10.50
CA GLU A 99 -17.74 -6.72 -10.44
C GLU A 99 -17.80 -7.79 -9.33
N ASP A 100 -19.00 -8.00 -8.80
CA ASP A 100 -19.30 -9.08 -7.87
C ASP A 100 -19.64 -10.33 -8.69
N LEU A 101 -18.89 -11.41 -8.45
CA LEU A 101 -19.12 -12.71 -9.07
C LEU A 101 -20.06 -13.60 -8.25
N GLY A 102 -20.70 -13.04 -7.22
CA GLY A 102 -21.62 -13.74 -6.31
C GLY A 102 -20.93 -14.59 -5.24
N ASP A 103 -19.60 -14.69 -5.32
CA ASP A 103 -18.75 -15.35 -4.33
C ASP A 103 -17.65 -14.39 -3.88
N ARG A 104 -17.44 -14.32 -2.56
CA ARG A 104 -16.51 -13.39 -1.94
C ARG A 104 -15.07 -13.60 -2.41
N GLU A 105 -14.60 -14.84 -2.40
CA GLU A 105 -13.21 -15.17 -2.73
C GLU A 105 -12.94 -14.96 -4.22
N ARG A 106 -13.88 -15.35 -5.09
CA ARG A 106 -13.78 -15.09 -6.53
C ARG A 106 -13.80 -13.60 -6.86
N SER A 107 -14.64 -12.82 -6.19
CA SER A 107 -14.73 -11.37 -6.43
C SER A 107 -13.47 -10.63 -5.94
N LEU A 108 -12.91 -11.06 -4.81
CA LEU A 108 -11.62 -10.57 -4.33
C LEU A 108 -10.47 -10.96 -5.26
N LEU A 109 -10.44 -12.21 -5.73
CA LEU A 109 -9.43 -12.67 -6.67
C LEU A 109 -9.46 -11.86 -7.97
N LEU A 110 -10.64 -11.71 -8.59
CA LEU A 110 -10.82 -10.89 -9.80
C LEU A 110 -10.30 -9.46 -9.59
N MET A 111 -10.65 -8.85 -8.45
CA MET A 111 -10.19 -7.50 -8.12
C MET A 111 -8.67 -7.42 -8.01
N ARG A 112 -8.02 -8.40 -7.36
CA ARG A 112 -6.57 -8.44 -7.20
C ARG A 112 -5.86 -8.71 -8.52
N GLU A 113 -6.36 -9.63 -9.34
CA GLU A 113 -5.83 -9.92 -10.67
C GLU A 113 -5.89 -8.68 -11.57
N ARG A 114 -7.01 -7.94 -11.51
CA ARG A 114 -7.14 -6.69 -12.25
C ARG A 114 -6.14 -5.65 -11.77
N MET A 115 -6.05 -5.43 -10.46
CA MET A 115 -5.11 -4.49 -9.84
C MET A 115 -3.65 -4.78 -10.23
N PHE A 116 -3.23 -6.05 -10.25
CA PHE A 116 -1.87 -6.46 -10.63
C PHE A 116 -1.61 -6.50 -12.14
N SER A 117 -2.66 -6.44 -12.96
CA SER A 117 -2.54 -6.36 -14.42
C SER A 117 -2.51 -4.91 -14.94
N ASP A 118 -3.18 -4.00 -14.25
CA ASP A 118 -3.36 -2.61 -14.71
C ASP A 118 -2.12 -1.74 -14.47
N TYR A 119 -1.23 -2.15 -13.56
CA TYR A 119 -0.02 -1.41 -13.21
C TYR A 119 1.20 -2.33 -13.09
N ASN A 120 2.37 -1.79 -13.45
CA ASN A 120 3.66 -2.41 -13.13
C ASN A 120 4.15 -1.87 -11.79
N PHE A 121 4.49 -2.77 -10.88
CA PHE A 121 4.91 -2.42 -9.53
C PHE A 121 6.42 -2.50 -9.38
N THR A 122 7.03 -1.43 -8.90
CA THR A 122 8.45 -1.45 -8.52
C THR A 122 8.63 -1.98 -7.11
N ALA A 123 7.65 -1.75 -6.24
CA ALA A 123 7.63 -2.24 -4.87
C ALA A 123 6.22 -2.59 -4.40
N ALA A 124 6.16 -3.51 -3.45
CA ALA A 124 4.99 -3.95 -2.74
C ALA A 124 5.26 -3.86 -1.23
N VAL A 125 4.48 -3.04 -0.54
CA VAL A 125 4.62 -2.80 0.90
C VAL A 125 3.51 -3.51 1.64
N PHE A 126 3.88 -4.30 2.65
CA PHE A 126 2.96 -5.11 3.44
C PHE A 126 3.00 -4.70 4.91
N ILE A 127 1.87 -4.30 5.48
CA ILE A 127 1.77 -3.71 6.83
C ILE A 127 0.63 -4.35 7.63
N GLY A 128 0.98 -5.06 8.71
CA GLY A 128 0.00 -5.64 9.65
C GLY A 128 -0.81 -6.77 9.05
N GLY A 129 -2.13 -6.59 9.05
CA GLY A 129 -3.12 -7.41 8.37
C GLY A 129 -3.26 -8.86 8.84
N MET A 130 -4.09 -9.59 8.11
CA MET A 130 -4.44 -11.00 8.35
C MET A 130 -4.19 -11.80 7.08
N LYS A 131 -4.84 -12.96 6.93
CA LYS A 131 -4.75 -13.85 5.74
C LYS A 131 -4.77 -13.13 4.39
N GLY A 132 -5.58 -12.08 4.22
CA GLY A 132 -5.68 -11.35 2.95
C GLY A 132 -4.35 -10.79 2.42
N ILE A 133 -3.42 -10.42 3.32
CA ILE A 133 -2.07 -9.96 2.96
C ILE A 133 -1.25 -11.10 2.33
N ILE A 134 -1.39 -12.31 2.87
CA ILE A 134 -0.70 -13.49 2.34
C ILE A 134 -1.23 -13.86 0.96
N ASP A 135 -2.55 -13.84 0.77
CA ASP A 135 -3.17 -14.11 -0.53
C ASP A 135 -2.71 -13.09 -1.59
N GLU A 136 -2.60 -11.81 -1.22
CA GLU A 136 -2.11 -10.74 -2.10
C GLU A 136 -0.64 -10.91 -2.44
N PHE A 137 0.20 -11.29 -1.48
CA PHE A 137 1.60 -11.61 -1.73
C PHE A 137 1.76 -12.78 -2.71
N GLU A 138 1.07 -13.90 -2.48
CA GLU A 138 1.18 -15.08 -3.33
C GLU A 138 0.76 -14.81 -4.77
N LEU A 139 -0.25 -13.96 -4.97
CA LEU A 139 -0.68 -13.55 -6.31
C LEU A 139 0.30 -12.54 -6.93
N LEU A 140 0.80 -11.60 -6.14
CA LEU A 140 1.80 -10.61 -6.58
C LEU A 140 3.10 -11.29 -7.00
N GLU A 141 3.57 -12.33 -6.31
CA GLU A 141 4.76 -13.08 -6.71
C GLU A 141 4.61 -13.72 -8.09
N LYS A 142 3.41 -14.20 -8.42
CA LYS A 142 3.11 -14.82 -9.72
C LYS A 142 3.03 -13.79 -10.84
N MET A 143 2.38 -12.65 -10.59
CA MET A 143 2.07 -11.66 -11.62
C MET A 143 3.13 -10.57 -11.78
N GLN A 144 3.79 -10.20 -10.69
CA GLN A 144 4.74 -9.09 -10.60
C GLN A 144 6.02 -9.54 -9.85
N PRO A 145 6.72 -10.58 -10.35
CA PRO A 145 7.85 -11.19 -9.66
C PRO A 145 9.02 -10.21 -9.43
N THR A 146 9.15 -9.19 -10.26
CA THR A 146 10.23 -8.19 -10.19
C THR A 146 10.00 -7.12 -9.12
N ALA A 147 8.79 -6.99 -8.59
CA ALA A 147 8.51 -6.01 -7.54
C ALA A 147 9.28 -6.36 -6.26
N ILE A 148 9.89 -5.36 -5.62
CA ILE A 148 10.55 -5.50 -4.32
C ILE A 148 9.47 -5.71 -3.26
N LYS A 149 9.61 -6.74 -2.42
CA LYS A 149 8.66 -7.02 -1.33
C LYS A 149 9.19 -6.48 -0.01
N ILE A 150 8.43 -5.59 0.62
CA ILE A 150 8.80 -4.86 1.83
C ILE A 150 7.81 -5.23 2.94
N PRO A 151 8.07 -6.31 3.71
CA PRO A 151 7.27 -6.66 4.88
C PRO A 151 7.69 -5.80 6.08
N VAL A 152 6.85 -4.85 6.49
CA VAL A 152 7.08 -4.03 7.70
C VAL A 152 6.77 -4.83 8.96
N MET A 153 7.72 -5.68 9.36
CA MET A 153 7.58 -6.62 10.48
C MET A 153 7.34 -5.94 11.83
N SER A 154 7.88 -4.73 12.05
CA SER A 154 7.68 -3.97 13.28
C SER A 154 6.21 -3.61 13.56
N ALA A 155 5.33 -3.69 12.55
CA ALA A 155 3.88 -3.49 12.70
C ALA A 155 3.14 -4.76 13.18
N GLY A 156 3.79 -5.92 13.19
CA GLY A 156 3.20 -7.20 13.59
C GLY A 156 2.18 -7.74 12.59
N GLY A 157 1.24 -8.57 13.06
CA GLY A 157 0.19 -9.16 12.23
C GLY A 157 0.72 -10.20 11.23
N ALA A 158 -0.01 -10.40 10.12
CA ALA A 158 0.34 -11.35 9.07
C ALA A 158 1.67 -11.01 8.37
N THR A 159 2.14 -9.77 8.45
CA THR A 159 3.45 -9.38 7.92
C THR A 159 4.62 -10.17 8.54
N LEU A 160 4.48 -10.66 9.78
CA LEU A 160 5.50 -11.52 10.41
C LEU A 160 5.60 -12.88 9.70
N ASP A 161 4.47 -13.51 9.41
CA ASP A 161 4.41 -14.78 8.68
C ASP A 161 4.91 -14.59 7.24
N LEU A 162 4.54 -13.45 6.63
CA LEU A 162 4.99 -13.08 5.31
C LEU A 162 6.51 -12.97 5.21
N ALA A 163 7.16 -12.35 6.19
CA ALA A 163 8.61 -12.21 6.21
C ALA A 163 9.32 -13.58 6.23
N GLN A 164 8.78 -14.55 6.96
CA GLN A 164 9.32 -15.92 6.98
C GLN A 164 9.22 -16.59 5.61
N ARG A 165 8.15 -16.33 4.85
CA ARG A 165 7.97 -16.86 3.49
C ARG A 165 8.91 -16.24 2.47
N ILE A 166 9.16 -14.93 2.58
CA ILE A 166 10.14 -14.22 1.73
C ILE A 166 11.57 -14.72 2.01
N GLY A 167 11.85 -15.13 3.25
CA GLY A 167 13.15 -15.64 3.66
C GLY A 167 14.08 -14.52 4.10
N THR A 168 15.02 -14.12 3.25
CA THR A 168 16.00 -13.09 3.60
C THR A 168 15.41 -11.69 3.48
N VAL A 169 15.04 -11.12 4.61
CA VAL A 169 14.54 -9.74 4.74
C VAL A 169 15.51 -8.90 5.58
N SER A 170 15.52 -7.59 5.32
CA SER A 170 16.36 -6.66 6.08
C SER A 170 15.91 -6.58 7.53
N THR A 171 16.86 -6.59 8.47
CA THR A 171 16.59 -6.60 9.92
C THR A 171 15.98 -5.28 10.42
N ASP A 172 16.22 -4.18 9.72
CA ASP A 172 15.62 -2.88 10.05
C ASP A 172 14.09 -2.88 9.89
N LEU A 173 13.53 -3.71 9.01
CA LEU A 173 12.08 -3.87 8.85
C LEU A 173 11.39 -4.45 10.10
N ALA A 174 12.15 -5.10 11.00
CA ALA A 174 11.65 -5.64 12.26
C ALA A 174 11.83 -4.72 13.46
N THR A 175 12.73 -3.74 13.37
CA THR A 175 13.25 -3.02 14.54
C THR A 175 13.15 -1.51 14.42
N ASN A 176 13.11 -0.97 13.21
CA ASN A 176 13.12 0.47 12.98
C ASN A 176 11.70 1.04 12.96
N MET A 177 11.40 1.91 13.91
CA MET A 177 10.11 2.60 14.03
C MET A 177 10.11 3.98 13.33
N ASP A 178 11.25 4.44 12.80
CA ASP A 178 11.31 5.58 11.89
C ASP A 178 10.92 5.14 10.48
N TYR A 179 9.60 5.01 10.29
CA TYR A 179 9.01 4.56 9.03
C TYR A 179 9.31 5.50 7.86
N ILE A 180 9.52 6.80 8.11
CA ILE A 180 9.85 7.75 7.04
C ILE A 180 11.23 7.42 6.46
N ALA A 181 12.24 7.30 7.33
CA ALA A 181 13.59 6.92 6.89
C ALA A 181 13.61 5.51 6.30
N LEU A 182 12.83 4.59 6.85
CA LEU A 182 12.67 3.22 6.35
C LEU A 182 12.18 3.22 4.90
N PHE A 183 11.08 3.93 4.61
CA PHE A 183 10.50 3.94 3.26
C PHE A 183 11.36 4.69 2.25
N HIS A 184 12.02 5.79 2.63
CA HIS A 184 12.99 6.44 1.74
C HIS A 184 14.09 5.47 1.29
N ARG A 185 14.61 4.65 2.21
CA ARG A 185 15.65 3.65 1.93
C ARG A 185 15.13 2.51 1.06
N HIS A 186 14.08 1.83 1.49
CA HIS A 186 13.61 0.59 0.85
C HIS A 186 12.87 0.85 -0.47
N LEU A 187 12.29 2.03 -0.66
CA LEU A 187 11.66 2.42 -1.93
C LEU A 187 12.63 3.15 -2.88
N GLY A 188 13.86 3.44 -2.43
CA GLY A 188 14.83 4.20 -3.23
C GLY A 188 14.36 5.62 -3.58
N ILE A 189 13.49 6.22 -2.77
CA ILE A 189 12.99 7.57 -2.96
C ILE A 189 13.91 8.52 -2.21
N SER A 190 14.56 9.45 -2.91
CA SER A 190 15.45 10.42 -2.27
C SER A 190 14.66 11.42 -1.43
N VAL A 191 15.20 11.79 -0.26
CA VAL A 191 14.68 12.92 0.54
C VAL A 191 14.74 14.25 -0.20
N LYS A 192 15.61 14.34 -1.23
CA LYS A 192 15.75 15.51 -2.10
C LYS A 192 14.80 15.49 -3.30
N GLU A 193 14.04 14.42 -3.49
CA GLU A 193 13.11 14.33 -4.61
C GLU A 193 11.90 15.24 -4.37
N ASN A 194 11.64 16.14 -5.32
CA ASN A 194 10.51 17.06 -5.28
C ASN A 194 9.18 16.28 -5.34
N ARG A 195 8.15 16.85 -4.72
CA ARG A 195 6.77 16.42 -4.95
C ARG A 195 6.19 17.17 -6.13
N TYR A 196 5.38 16.49 -6.92
CA TYR A 196 4.71 17.04 -8.08
C TYR A 196 3.20 17.03 -7.84
N GLN A 197 2.52 18.06 -8.33
CA GLN A 197 1.06 18.17 -8.20
C GLN A 197 0.37 16.98 -8.86
N THR A 198 0.80 16.58 -10.06
CA THR A 198 0.27 15.42 -10.79
C THR A 198 1.40 14.56 -11.35
N PRO A 199 1.16 13.27 -11.68
CA PRO A 199 2.15 12.40 -12.31
C PRO A 199 2.70 12.95 -13.64
N GLU A 200 1.89 13.69 -14.41
CA GLU A 200 2.29 14.25 -15.70
C GLU A 200 3.29 15.41 -15.55
N ALA A 201 3.24 16.12 -14.42
CA ALA A 201 4.18 17.18 -14.10
C ALA A 201 5.56 16.65 -13.66
N GLN A 202 5.66 15.35 -13.36
CA GLN A 202 6.90 14.74 -12.91
C GLN A 202 7.84 14.44 -14.08
N PRO A 203 9.10 14.94 -14.07
CA PRO A 203 10.10 14.60 -15.08
C PRO A 203 10.36 13.10 -15.17
N ALA A 204 10.57 12.57 -16.38
CA ALA A 204 10.90 11.16 -16.57
C ALA A 204 12.25 10.78 -15.93
N SER A 205 13.25 11.68 -16.01
CA SER A 205 14.59 11.51 -15.43
C SER A 205 14.59 11.78 -13.92
N ILE A 206 15.13 10.85 -13.13
CA ILE A 206 15.27 11.00 -11.66
C ILE A 206 16.13 12.23 -11.32
N VAL A 207 17.18 12.53 -12.09
CA VAL A 207 18.09 13.65 -11.82
C VAL A 207 17.36 14.99 -11.84
N ASP A 208 16.38 15.14 -12.74
CA ASP A 208 15.57 16.35 -12.85
C ASP A 208 14.48 16.43 -11.78
N ARG A 209 14.23 15.33 -11.06
CA ARG A 209 13.31 15.33 -9.93
C ARG A 209 13.94 15.85 -8.64
N LEU A 210 15.27 15.83 -8.54
CA LEU A 210 15.98 16.22 -7.33
C LEU A 210 16.06 17.74 -7.23
N TRP A 211 15.78 18.28 -6.06
CA TRP A 211 16.05 19.69 -5.79
C TRP A 211 17.56 19.96 -5.91
N ARG A 212 17.90 20.94 -6.76
CA ARG A 212 19.26 21.45 -6.94
C ARG A 212 19.44 22.61 -5.94
N GLN A 213 20.33 22.42 -4.96
CA GLN A 213 20.82 23.50 -4.11
C GLN A 213 21.74 24.43 -4.91
#